data_AF-A0A428J3S6-F1
#
_entry.id   AF-A0A428J3S6-F1
#
_cell.length_a   1.000
_cell.length_b   1.000
_cell.length_c   1.000
_cell.angle_alpha   90.00
_cell.angle_beta   90.00
_cell.angle_gamma   90.00
#
_symmetry.space_group_name_H-M   'P 1'
#
loop_
_entity.id
_entity.type
_entity.pdbx_description
1 polymer ?
#
loop_
_entity_poly.entity_id
_entity_poly.type
_entity_poly.pdbx_seq_one_letter_code
_entity_poly.pdbx_strand_id
1 'polypeptide(L)'
;MVNLNIQTCSLGKALCIGFSQVSNSKGVTNFFIKSRDKETKHIEMLSNKLNDSHLKTPITWNDTVTNSTVASFSEKLMLFHINAIMATAVADYGIALASSVRKDLSLMYATFIAEMGLHLEDGAELIWKNHLKQVTGIN
;
A
#
# COMPACT_ATOMS: atom_id res chain seq x y z
N MET A 1 12.39 -3.87 12.32
CA MET A 1 11.01 -3.80 11.76
C MET A 1 10.68 -2.46 11.13
N VAL A 2 10.92 -1.31 11.78
CA VAL A 2 10.66 0.03 11.17
C VAL A 2 11.24 0.15 9.76
N ASN A 3 12.51 -0.20 9.57
CA ASN A 3 13.17 -0.14 8.26
C ASN A 3 12.50 -1.06 7.20
N LEU A 4 12.19 -2.30 7.56
CA LEU A 4 11.53 -3.26 6.66
C LEU A 4 10.15 -2.77 6.25
N ASN A 5 9.38 -2.24 7.20
CA ASN A 5 8.06 -1.67 6.95
C ASN A 5 8.13 -0.49 5.96
N ILE A 6 9.14 0.39 6.07
CA ILE A 6 9.34 1.47 5.09
C ILE A 6 9.58 0.90 3.68
N GLN A 7 10.36 -0.18 3.55
CA GLN A 7 10.62 -0.81 2.25
C GLN A 7 9.33 -1.43 1.66
N THR A 8 8.54 -2.14 2.47
CA THR A 8 7.25 -2.71 2.06
C THR A 8 6.29 -1.61 1.58
N CYS A 9 6.12 -0.54 2.36
CA CYS A 9 5.31 0.61 1.97
C CYS A 9 5.81 1.25 0.69
N SER A 10 7.12 1.38 0.55
CA SER A 10 7.72 2.00 -0.62
C SER A 10 7.50 1.17 -1.90
N LEU A 11 7.51 -0.15 -1.80
CA LEU A 11 7.17 -1.04 -2.90
C LEU A 11 5.68 -0.89 -3.28
N GLY A 12 4.80 -0.92 -2.28
CA GLY A 12 3.36 -0.71 -2.48
C GLY A 12 3.06 0.63 -3.14
N LYS A 13 3.72 1.71 -2.69
CA LYS A 13 3.64 3.04 -3.28
C LYS A 13 4.06 3.05 -4.75
N ALA A 14 5.21 2.48 -5.08
CA ALA A 14 5.72 2.46 -6.45
C ALA A 14 4.75 1.72 -7.40
N LEU A 15 4.22 0.58 -6.97
CA LEU A 15 3.21 -0.17 -7.73
C LEU A 15 1.91 0.61 -7.89
N CYS A 16 1.44 1.30 -6.84
CA CYS A 16 0.25 2.14 -6.93
C CYS A 16 0.42 3.27 -7.94
N ILE A 17 1.58 3.91 -7.98
CA ILE A 17 1.87 4.95 -8.98
C ILE A 17 1.82 4.33 -10.40
N GLY A 18 2.54 3.23 -10.64
CA GLY A 18 2.54 2.55 -11.95
C GLY A 18 1.14 2.09 -12.39
N PHE A 19 0.39 1.42 -11.50
CA PHE A 19 -0.96 0.93 -11.80
C PHE A 19 -1.97 2.05 -11.99
N SER A 20 -1.82 3.19 -11.31
CA SER A 20 -2.65 4.37 -11.56
C SER A 20 -2.46 4.96 -12.96
N GLN A 21 -1.28 4.80 -13.57
CA GLN A 21 -1.01 5.30 -14.93
C GLN A 21 -1.72 4.49 -16.01
N VAL A 22 -1.99 3.20 -15.75
CA VAL A 22 -2.46 2.25 -16.76
C VAL A 22 -3.87 1.69 -16.49
N SER A 23 -4.50 2.07 -15.38
CA SER A 23 -5.89 1.70 -15.08
C SER A 23 -6.87 2.53 -15.90
N ASN A 24 -7.95 1.89 -16.33
CA ASN A 24 -8.98 2.50 -17.18
C ASN A 24 -10.21 2.92 -16.36
N SER A 25 -10.50 2.19 -15.27
CA SER A 25 -11.62 2.47 -14.40
C SER A 25 -11.28 3.55 -13.40
N LYS A 26 -12.04 4.66 -13.43
CA LYS A 26 -11.89 5.77 -12.46
C LYS A 26 -11.90 5.29 -11.00
N GLY A 27 -12.72 4.28 -10.68
CA GLY A 27 -12.78 3.70 -9.33
C GLY A 27 -11.49 3.01 -8.94
N VAL A 28 -10.90 2.25 -9.87
CA VAL A 28 -9.63 1.53 -9.68
C VAL A 28 -8.45 2.50 -9.61
N THR A 29 -8.41 3.49 -10.51
CA THR A 29 -7.38 4.54 -10.48
C THR A 29 -7.41 5.31 -9.17
N ASN A 30 -8.60 5.73 -8.71
CA ASN A 30 -8.75 6.44 -7.44
C ASN A 30 -8.34 5.58 -6.23
N PHE A 31 -8.59 4.27 -6.27
CA PHE A 31 -8.12 3.36 -5.25
C PHE A 31 -6.58 3.35 -5.17
N PHE A 32 -5.89 3.20 -6.31
CA PHE A 32 -4.42 3.22 -6.34
C PHE A 32 -3.84 4.56 -5.86
N ILE A 33 -4.44 5.69 -6.24
CA ILE A 33 -4.03 7.02 -5.77
C ILE A 33 -4.17 7.12 -4.24
N LYS A 34 -5.31 6.69 -3.69
CA LYS A 34 -5.52 6.68 -2.23
C LYS A 34 -4.55 5.74 -1.50
N SER A 35 -4.27 4.56 -2.06
CA SER A 35 -3.28 3.63 -1.52
C SER A 35 -1.88 4.26 -1.48
N ARG A 36 -1.44 4.89 -2.58
CA ARG A 36 -0.18 5.63 -2.65
C ARG A 36 -0.06 6.69 -1.55
N ASP A 37 -1.14 7.43 -1.29
CA ASP A 37 -1.15 8.51 -0.30
C ASP A 37 -1.05 7.96 1.13
N LYS A 38 -1.76 6.87 1.43
CA LYS A 38 -1.65 6.16 2.71
C LYS A 38 -0.23 5.62 2.93
N GLU A 39 0.35 4.96 1.94
CA GLU A 39 1.72 4.45 2.02
C GLU A 39 2.74 5.58 2.20
N THR A 40 2.54 6.71 1.52
CA THR A 40 3.40 7.90 1.70
C THR A 40 3.36 8.41 3.13
N LYS A 41 2.17 8.55 3.72
CA LYS A 41 2.00 8.95 5.12
C LYS A 41 2.69 7.98 6.08
N HIS A 42 2.55 6.67 5.86
CA HIS A 42 3.20 5.65 6.70
C HIS A 42 4.73 5.73 6.61
N ILE A 43 5.27 5.87 5.39
CA ILE A 43 6.71 6.06 5.15
C ILE A 43 7.23 7.28 5.90
N GLU A 44 6.54 8.42 5.81
CA GLU A 44 6.93 9.67 6.48
C GLU A 44 6.95 9.50 8.00
N MET A 45 5.88 8.94 8.58
CA MET A 45 5.78 8.71 10.02
C MET A 45 6.86 7.75 10.56
N LEU A 46 7.14 6.66 9.84
CA LEU A 46 8.21 5.72 10.21
C LEU A 46 9.60 6.34 10.01
N SER A 47 9.78 7.12 8.95
CA SER A 47 11.03 7.83 8.66
C SER A 47 11.36 8.84 9.74
N ASN A 48 10.37 9.59 10.21
CA ASN A 48 10.53 10.51 11.34
C ASN A 48 11.02 9.79 12.58
N LYS A 49 10.52 8.58 12.88
CA LYS A 49 11.01 7.79 14.02
C LYS A 49 12.47 7.35 13.90
N LEU A 50 12.93 7.06 12.68
CA LEU A 50 14.36 6.78 12.45
C LEU A 50 15.19 8.05 12.61
N ASN A 51 14.75 9.16 12.04
CA ASN A 51 15.44 10.45 12.12
C ASN A 51 15.55 10.97 13.56
N ASP A 52 14.47 10.85 14.35
CA ASP A 52 14.46 11.19 15.79
C ASP A 52 15.50 10.39 16.58
N SER A 53 15.86 9.21 16.09
CA SER A 53 16.86 8.32 16.68
C SER A 53 18.23 8.45 15.99
N HIS A 54 18.41 9.45 15.13
CA HIS A 54 19.60 9.67 14.29
C HIS A 54 19.99 8.49 13.39
N LEU A 55 18.99 7.70 12.98
CA LEU A 55 19.16 6.55 12.09
C LEU A 55 18.83 6.91 10.65
N LYS A 56 19.60 6.35 9.71
CA LYS A 56 19.38 6.56 8.27
C LYS A 56 18.08 5.90 7.79
N THR A 57 17.28 6.65 7.05
CA THR A 57 16.10 6.14 6.35
C THR A 57 16.50 5.33 5.12
N PRO A 58 15.82 4.20 4.83
CA PRO A 58 16.09 3.42 3.64
C PRO A 58 15.69 4.18 2.37
N ILE A 59 16.34 3.85 1.26
CA ILE A 59 16.04 4.40 -0.07
C ILE A 59 14.66 3.90 -0.50
N THR A 60 13.84 4.80 -1.05
CA THR A 60 12.52 4.46 -1.58
C THR A 60 12.58 4.04 -3.05
N TRP A 61 11.69 3.15 -3.46
CA TRP A 61 11.52 2.62 -4.81
C TRP A 61 10.84 3.57 -5.81
N ASN A 62 10.66 4.86 -5.49
CA ASN A 62 9.95 5.78 -6.38
C ASN A 62 10.65 5.94 -7.74
N ASP A 63 11.98 5.85 -7.76
CA ASP A 63 12.80 6.04 -8.97
C ASP A 63 12.68 4.89 -9.97
N THR A 64 12.05 3.77 -9.59
CA THR A 64 11.82 2.63 -10.50
C THR A 64 10.52 2.74 -11.29
N VAL A 65 9.70 3.76 -11.03
CA VAL A 65 8.45 3.98 -11.75
C VAL A 65 8.76 4.58 -13.12
N THR A 66 8.34 3.89 -14.17
CA THR A 66 8.48 4.37 -15.56
C THR A 66 7.24 5.17 -15.99
N ASN A 67 7.34 5.89 -17.11
CA ASN A 67 6.22 6.61 -17.74
C ASN A 67 5.40 5.71 -18.68
N SER A 68 5.35 4.41 -18.42
CA SER A 68 4.62 3.48 -19.28
C SER A 68 3.12 3.69 -19.15
N THR A 69 2.45 3.92 -20.28
CA THR A 69 0.99 4.01 -20.37
C THR A 69 0.34 2.71 -20.86
N VAL A 70 1.12 1.66 -21.11
CA VAL A 70 0.63 0.37 -21.58
C VAL A 70 0.41 -0.55 -20.38
N ALA A 71 -0.83 -1.02 -20.20
CA ALA A 71 -1.19 -1.94 -19.13
C ALA A 71 -0.49 -3.29 -19.29
N SER A 72 0.35 -3.65 -18.32
CA SER A 72 1.04 -4.95 -18.29
C SER A 72 0.15 -6.07 -17.73
N PHE A 73 -0.84 -5.73 -16.91
CA PHE A 73 -1.75 -6.65 -16.24
C PHE A 73 -3.20 -6.14 -16.31
N SER A 74 -4.16 -7.05 -16.08
CA SER A 74 -5.56 -6.68 -15.94
C SER A 74 -5.83 -5.91 -14.64
N GLU A 75 -6.84 -5.04 -14.62
CA GLU A 75 -7.22 -4.29 -13.40
C GLU A 75 -7.52 -5.21 -12.22
N LYS A 76 -8.12 -6.38 -12.48
CA LYS A 76 -8.35 -7.40 -11.46
C LYS A 76 -7.04 -7.88 -10.83
N LEU A 77 -6.03 -8.17 -11.65
CA LEU A 77 -4.74 -8.64 -11.16
C LEU A 77 -3.97 -7.51 -10.46
N MET A 78 -4.04 -6.28 -10.96
CA MET A 78 -3.44 -5.10 -10.31
C MET A 78 -4.04 -4.84 -8.93
N LEU A 79 -5.37 -4.86 -8.82
CA LEU A 79 -6.07 -4.74 -7.53
C LEU A 79 -5.67 -5.85 -6.56
N PHE A 80 -5.63 -7.11 -7.02
CA PHE A 80 -5.20 -8.24 -6.20
C PHE A 80 -3.79 -8.05 -5.64
N HIS A 81 -2.83 -7.59 -6.46
CA HIS A 81 -1.45 -7.36 -6.00
C HIS A 81 -1.39 -6.28 -4.90
N ILE A 82 -2.06 -5.15 -5.09
CA ILE A 82 -2.07 -4.09 -4.08
C ILE A 82 -2.74 -4.57 -2.79
N ASN A 83 -3.86 -5.29 -2.89
CA ASN A 83 -4.54 -5.83 -1.71
C ASN A 83 -3.67 -6.86 -0.98
N ALA A 84 -2.96 -7.72 -1.71
CA ALA A 84 -2.04 -8.69 -1.12
C ALA A 84 -0.88 -7.99 -0.38
N ILE A 85 -0.28 -6.97 -0.98
CA ILE A 85 0.79 -6.18 -0.34
C ILE A 85 0.27 -5.49 0.93
N MET A 86 -0.92 -4.90 0.88
CA MET A 86 -1.52 -4.28 2.07
C MET A 86 -1.80 -5.29 3.18
N ALA A 87 -2.28 -6.49 2.85
CA ALA A 87 -2.48 -7.55 3.83
C ALA A 87 -1.16 -7.98 4.48
N THR A 88 -0.09 -8.10 3.69
CA THR A 88 1.27 -8.33 4.21
C THR A 88 1.73 -7.18 5.11
N ALA A 89 1.52 -5.92 4.73
CA ALA A 89 1.88 -4.77 5.55
C ALA A 89 1.13 -4.78 6.91
N VAL A 90 -0.17 -5.12 6.92
CA VAL A 90 -0.94 -5.28 8.16
C VAL A 90 -0.36 -6.38 9.05
N ALA A 91 0.02 -7.52 8.46
CA ALA A 91 0.65 -8.61 9.20
C ALA A 91 2.02 -8.18 9.78
N ASP A 92 2.84 -7.51 8.98
CA ASP A 92 4.15 -6.99 9.40
C ASP A 92 4.02 -5.96 10.52
N TYR A 93 3.01 -5.08 10.46
CA TYR A 93 2.68 -4.17 11.56
C TYR A 93 2.24 -4.92 12.81
N GLY A 94 1.47 -6.01 12.68
CA GLY A 94 1.09 -6.85 13.81
C GLY A 94 2.29 -7.50 14.50
N ILE A 95 3.24 -8.02 13.72
CA ILE A 95 4.50 -8.56 14.24
C ILE A 95 5.32 -7.44 14.91
N ALA A 96 5.40 -6.27 14.28
CA ALA A 96 6.13 -5.11 14.81
C ALA A 96 5.52 -4.55 16.09
N LEU A 97 4.19 -4.56 16.20
CA LEU A 97 3.45 -4.22 17.40
C LEU A 97 3.83 -5.17 18.54
N ALA A 98 3.73 -6.48 18.30
CA ALA A 98 3.93 -7.51 19.32
C ALA A 98 5.36 -7.56 19.87
N SER A 99 6.34 -7.16 19.06
CA SER A 99 7.76 -7.17 19.40
C SER A 99 8.32 -5.81 19.83
N SER A 100 7.53 -4.74 19.70
CA SER A 100 7.96 -3.39 20.09
C SER A 100 7.82 -3.19 21.60
N VAL A 101 8.95 -2.94 22.26
CA VAL A 101 9.00 -2.51 23.67
C VAL A 101 8.72 -1.01 23.86
N ARG A 102 8.69 -0.25 22.76
CA ARG A 102 8.47 1.20 22.76
C ARG A 102 6.99 1.53 22.57
N LYS A 103 6.37 2.15 23.58
CA LYS A 103 4.94 2.50 23.58
C LYS A 103 4.53 3.38 22.40
N ASP A 104 5.38 4.33 21.98
CA ASP A 104 5.09 5.23 20.87
C ASP A 104 5.03 4.49 19.52
N LEU A 105 5.94 3.54 19.30
CA LEU A 105 5.93 2.67 18.13
C LEU A 105 4.75 1.70 18.15
N SER A 106 4.44 1.11 19.30
CA SER A 106 3.30 0.18 19.40
C SER A 106 1.99 0.88 19.08
N LEU A 107 1.75 2.08 19.63
CA LEU A 107 0.55 2.85 19.29
C LEU A 107 0.48 3.20 17.79
N MET A 108 1.62 3.61 17.21
CA MET A 108 1.71 3.91 15.78
C MET A 108 1.34 2.70 14.91
N TYR A 109 1.87 1.50 15.22
CA TYR A 109 1.54 0.29 14.47
C TYR A 109 0.07 -0.11 14.63
N ALA A 110 -0.51 0.06 15.82
CA ALA A 110 -1.95 -0.19 16.02
C ALA A 110 -2.81 0.74 15.14
N THR A 111 -2.45 2.02 15.04
CA THR A 111 -3.12 2.97 14.13
C THR A 111 -2.95 2.56 12.67
N PHE A 112 -1.76 2.15 12.25
CA PHE A 112 -1.52 1.68 10.88
C PHE A 112 -2.31 0.44 10.52
N ILE A 113 -2.43 -0.52 11.44
CA ILE A 113 -3.26 -1.72 11.27
C ILE A 113 -4.72 -1.33 11.03
N ALA A 114 -5.25 -0.41 11.82
CA ALA A 114 -6.63 0.07 11.65
C ALA A 114 -6.82 0.81 10.30
N GLU A 115 -5.92 1.74 9.97
CA GLU A 115 -6.01 2.54 8.73
C GLU A 115 -5.88 1.69 7.45
N MET A 116 -5.03 0.67 7.47
CA MET A 116 -4.83 -0.25 6.34
C MET A 116 -5.88 -1.36 6.31
N GLY A 117 -6.35 -1.84 7.46
CA GLY A 117 -7.42 -2.84 7.53
C GLY A 117 -8.71 -2.36 6.89
N LEU A 118 -9.13 -1.12 7.18
CA LEU A 118 -10.29 -0.50 6.52
C LEU A 118 -10.06 -0.34 5.00
N HIS A 119 -8.86 0.07 4.60
CA HIS A 119 -8.54 0.25 3.17
C HIS A 119 -8.45 -1.08 2.41
N LEU A 120 -8.08 -2.17 3.09
CA LEU A 120 -8.01 -3.53 2.54
C LEU A 120 -9.41 -4.06 2.19
N GLU A 121 -10.40 -3.72 3.01
CA GLU A 121 -11.80 -4.02 2.75
C GLU A 121 -12.30 -3.30 1.47
N ASP A 122 -12.01 -2.00 1.33
CA ASP A 122 -12.32 -1.23 0.12
C ASP A 122 -11.72 -1.90 -1.14
N GLY A 123 -10.47 -2.37 -1.04
CA GLY A 123 -9.79 -3.08 -2.11
C GLY A 123 -10.45 -4.41 -2.46
N ALA A 124 -10.86 -5.19 -1.45
CA ALA A 124 -11.56 -6.46 -1.64
C ALA A 124 -12.93 -6.27 -2.32
N GLU A 125 -13.68 -5.24 -1.92
CA GLU A 125 -14.96 -4.89 -2.55
C GLU A 125 -14.78 -4.52 -4.04
N LEU A 126 -13.74 -3.74 -4.36
CA LEU A 126 -13.41 -3.38 -5.74
C LEU A 126 -13.00 -4.56 -6.60
N ILE A 127 -12.26 -5.53 -6.04
CA ILE A 127 -11.93 -6.79 -6.71
C ILE A 127 -13.21 -7.54 -7.07
N TRP A 128 -14.14 -7.64 -6.12
CA TRP A 128 -15.41 -8.34 -6.32
C TRP A 128 -16.27 -7.67 -7.40
N LYS A 129 -16.39 -6.34 -7.35
CA LYS A 129 -17.10 -5.54 -8.38
C LYS A 129 -16.49 -5.74 -9.76
N ASN A 130 -15.15 -5.72 -9.88
CA ASN A 130 -14.47 -5.97 -11.14
C ASN A 130 -14.65 -7.40 -11.65
N HIS A 131 -14.64 -8.38 -10.75
CA HIS A 131 -14.91 -9.76 -11.12
C HIS A 131 -16.31 -9.93 -11.72
N LEU A 132 -17.32 -9.33 -11.09
CA LEU A 132 -18.69 -9.38 -11.59
C LEU A 132 -18.82 -8.72 -12.97
N LYS A 133 -18.22 -7.56 -13.20
CA LYS A 133 -18.23 -6.89 -14.52
C LYS A 133 -17.66 -7.77 -15.63
N GLN A 134 -16.57 -8.50 -15.35
CA GLN A 134 -15.97 -9.41 -16.33
C GLN A 134 -16.87 -10.62 -16.65
N VAL A 135 -17.63 -11.11 -15.68
CA VAL A 135 -18.52 -12.28 -15.85
C VAL A 135 -19.85 -11.90 -16.51
N THR A 136 -20.40 -10.73 -16.18
CA THR A 136 -21.72 -10.31 -16.68
C THR A 136 -21.66 -9.53 -18.00
N GLY A 137 -20.50 -8.96 -18.36
CA GLY A 137 -20.35 -8.13 -19.57
C GLY A 137 -21.08 -6.80 -19.51
N ILE A 138 -21.60 -6.41 -18.34
CA ILE A 138 -22.34 -5.15 -18.14
C ILE A 138 -21.35 -4.07 -17.69
N ASN A 139 -21.18 -3.03 -18.51
CA ASN A 139 -20.28 -1.90 -18.26
C ASN A 139 -20.76 -0.97 -17.14
#